data_AF-F0UIK7-F1
#
_entry.id   AF-F0UIK7-F1
#
_cell.length_a   1.000
_cell.length_b   1.000
_cell.length_c   1.000
_cell.angle_alpha   90.00
_cell.angle_beta   90.00
_cell.angle_gamma   90.00
#
_symmetry.space_group_name_H-M   'P 1'
#
loop_
_entity.id
_entity.type
_entity.pdbx_description
1 polymer ?
#
loop_
_entity_poly.entity_id
_entity_poly.type
_entity_poly.pdbx_seq_one_letter_code
_entity_poly.pdbx_strand_id
1 'polypeptide(L)'
;MRLLPTAAVLCGFLTPSISGVLTTTANSTTHTSSRLVLSNDFSPPKVFKNINLLRNINLEKGYVRETVNVVIENIAKEPQEQYFIPFASDVIVGGLEVRDKNAPSAGKFLVEATEVLQSSPNQYFVVHFPESLKASSQITLSISYYILQALAPLPAAIEQDAKQYLSYSFPVYAPSAYTTDNQKTKIKFPSSNVPDYTETSGLKSGADPDRQGSTYTYGPYKNSKISTGATVPMITVRYEFTKPVITCSLLERDIEISHWGGNLATEERLWLRNDGAKLSKHFSRVGWAMRNYHNLPTSAMSDLRIPLLPGSVDAYFTDDIGNVSTSRFRPGVKNREALLELKPRYPVFGGWKYSFRIGWNNALSSFLRKAGGESYVLKLPFLEGPKVPEGVQYEKIQLRVILPEGARAVKYELVDGVGMPYMVESELGLHKTFMDTVGRTVLTLRTTNVADEAREGHIIVTYDYPTLAILRKPLTMAAGLFSVFVTVWLVGNLDVSIKKR
;
A
#
# COMPACT_ATOMS: atom_id res chain seq x y z
N MET A 1 -37.20 -75.54 -5.29
CA MET A 1 -37.83 -74.72 -4.23
C MET A 1 -37.09 -73.40 -4.11
N ARG A 2 -37.64 -72.37 -4.76
CA ARG A 2 -38.00 -71.01 -4.25
C ARG A 2 -36.80 -70.04 -4.22
N LEU A 3 -36.76 -68.88 -4.90
CA LEU A 3 -37.70 -68.09 -5.72
C LEU A 3 -36.85 -67.16 -6.64
N LEU A 4 -37.33 -66.88 -7.85
CA LEU A 4 -37.00 -65.70 -8.71
C LEU A 4 -37.39 -64.37 -8.00
N PRO A 5 -37.08 -63.13 -8.48
CA PRO A 5 -36.55 -62.69 -9.80
C PRO A 5 -35.58 -61.45 -9.80
N THR A 6 -35.17 -61.02 -11.00
CA THR A 6 -34.94 -59.62 -11.44
C THR A 6 -33.87 -58.74 -10.76
N ALA A 7 -32.72 -58.60 -11.44
CA ALA A 7 -31.90 -57.38 -11.43
C ALA A 7 -31.40 -57.10 -12.86
N ALA A 8 -32.32 -56.72 -13.73
CA ALA A 8 -32.03 -56.10 -15.01
C ALA A 8 -32.86 -54.81 -15.04
N VAL A 9 -32.16 -53.68 -14.91
CA VAL A 9 -32.53 -52.27 -15.24
C VAL A 9 -31.62 -51.39 -14.36
N LEU A 10 -30.48 -50.95 -14.91
CA LEU A 10 -29.93 -49.59 -14.84
C LEU A 10 -28.55 -49.52 -15.54
N CYS A 11 -28.47 -50.01 -16.78
CA CYS A 11 -27.46 -49.55 -17.73
C CYS A 11 -28.17 -48.62 -18.70
N GLY A 12 -27.99 -47.32 -18.52
CA GLY A 12 -28.59 -46.29 -19.37
C GLY A 12 -29.06 -45.11 -18.54
N PHE A 13 -28.50 -43.94 -18.86
CA PHE A 13 -28.83 -42.63 -18.31
C PHE A 13 -28.28 -42.35 -16.91
N LEU A 14 -27.12 -41.68 -16.88
CA LEU A 14 -26.94 -40.37 -16.26
C LEU A 14 -25.59 -39.79 -16.68
N THR A 15 -25.47 -39.48 -17.97
CA THR A 15 -24.82 -38.23 -18.37
C THR A 15 -25.85 -37.13 -18.15
N PRO A 16 -25.73 -36.27 -17.14
CA PRO A 16 -26.27 -34.94 -17.28
C PRO A 16 -25.23 -34.16 -18.10
N SER A 17 -25.31 -34.27 -19.43
CA SER A 17 -25.08 -33.11 -20.28
C SER A 17 -26.17 -32.09 -19.96
N ILE A 18 -26.03 -31.43 -18.80
CA ILE A 18 -26.74 -30.20 -18.50
C ILE A 18 -25.98 -29.14 -19.28
N SER A 19 -26.34 -28.99 -20.55
CA SER A 19 -26.34 -27.70 -21.23
C SER A 19 -27.44 -26.85 -20.61
N GLY A 20 -27.29 -26.56 -19.32
CA GLY A 20 -27.99 -25.48 -18.67
C GLY A 20 -27.20 -24.24 -19.00
N VAL A 21 -27.77 -23.37 -19.83
CA VAL A 21 -27.40 -21.96 -19.88
C VAL A 21 -27.70 -21.38 -18.50
N LEU A 22 -26.81 -21.65 -17.54
CA LEU A 22 -26.66 -20.81 -16.38
C LEU A 22 -25.90 -19.61 -16.93
N THR A 23 -26.65 -18.58 -17.29
CA THR A 23 -26.15 -17.21 -17.21
C THR A 23 -25.61 -17.04 -15.80
N THR A 24 -24.34 -17.38 -15.60
CA THR A 24 -23.57 -16.89 -14.48
C THR A 24 -23.52 -15.40 -14.70
N THR A 25 -24.46 -14.68 -14.09
CA THR A 25 -24.22 -13.30 -13.73
C THR A 25 -22.99 -13.37 -12.85
N ALA A 26 -21.83 -13.16 -13.45
CA ALA A 26 -20.67 -12.71 -12.71
C ALA A 26 -21.16 -11.44 -12.04
N ASN A 27 -21.63 -11.57 -10.79
CA ASN A 27 -21.74 -10.45 -9.88
C ASN A 27 -20.29 -10.10 -9.54
N SER A 28 -19.59 -9.55 -10.52
CA SER A 28 -18.45 -8.67 -10.35
C SER A 28 -19.02 -7.44 -9.68
N THR A 29 -19.27 -7.53 -8.38
CA THR A 29 -19.47 -6.35 -7.55
C THR A 29 -18.09 -5.74 -7.35
N THR A 30 -17.63 -5.02 -8.37
CA THR A 30 -16.51 -4.10 -8.25
C THR A 30 -16.99 -2.98 -7.35
N HIS A 31 -16.63 -3.05 -6.07
CA HIS A 31 -16.79 -1.91 -5.17
C HIS A 31 -15.55 -1.04 -5.34
N THR A 32 -15.62 -0.07 -6.25
CA THR A 32 -14.67 1.04 -6.32
C THR A 32 -15.03 2.02 -5.22
N SER A 33 -14.06 2.46 -4.41
CA SER A 33 -14.24 3.64 -3.56
C SER A 33 -14.71 4.80 -4.45
N SER A 34 -15.97 5.23 -4.32
CA SER A 34 -16.60 6.18 -5.22
C SER A 34 -15.95 7.56 -5.05
N ARG A 35 -15.34 8.10 -6.12
CA ARG A 35 -14.85 9.47 -6.12
C ARG A 35 -16.01 10.44 -5.97
N LEU A 36 -15.80 11.52 -5.23
CA LEU A 36 -16.77 12.61 -5.19
C LEU A 36 -16.75 13.34 -6.53
N VAL A 37 -17.85 13.22 -7.28
CA VAL A 37 -18.03 13.92 -8.55
C VAL A 37 -18.47 15.35 -8.25
N LEU A 38 -17.57 16.30 -8.47
CA LEU A 38 -17.88 17.73 -8.39
C LEU A 38 -18.25 18.26 -9.78
N SER A 39 -18.99 19.38 -9.82
CA SER A 39 -19.26 20.08 -11.08
C SER A 39 -17.95 20.50 -11.76
N ASN A 40 -17.92 20.50 -13.10
CA ASN A 40 -16.73 20.93 -13.84
C ASN A 40 -16.35 22.38 -13.50
N ASP A 41 -17.27 23.28 -13.22
CA ASP A 41 -16.94 24.68 -12.86
C ASP A 41 -16.79 24.90 -11.34
N PHE A 42 -16.52 23.83 -10.60
CA PHE A 42 -16.48 23.90 -9.14
C PHE A 42 -15.34 24.80 -8.65
N SER A 43 -15.68 25.70 -7.73
CA SER A 43 -14.74 26.45 -6.92
C SER A 43 -15.08 26.27 -5.44
N PRO A 44 -14.09 25.98 -4.57
CA PRO A 44 -14.34 25.85 -3.15
C PRO A 44 -15.01 27.10 -2.57
N PRO A 45 -16.11 26.97 -1.81
CA PRO A 45 -16.78 28.09 -1.16
C PRO A 45 -15.81 28.90 -0.29
N LYS A 46 -15.81 30.23 -0.39
CA LYS A 46 -14.92 31.11 0.40
C LYS A 46 -15.46 31.35 1.82
N VAL A 47 -15.70 30.25 2.54
CA VAL A 47 -16.35 30.23 3.86
C VAL A 47 -15.37 30.12 5.03
N PHE A 48 -14.10 29.78 4.75
CA PHE A 48 -13.05 29.73 5.76
C PHE A 48 -11.94 30.74 5.50
N LYS A 49 -11.24 31.08 6.57
CA LYS A 49 -9.99 31.83 6.57
C LYS A 49 -8.94 31.06 7.37
N ASN A 50 -7.74 30.91 6.83
CA ASN A 50 -6.62 30.30 7.55
C ASN A 50 -5.86 31.40 8.32
N ILE A 51 -5.87 31.37 9.65
CA ILE A 51 -5.22 32.41 10.47
C ILE A 51 -3.70 32.18 10.52
N ASN A 52 -3.30 30.97 10.87
CA ASN A 52 -1.91 30.57 11.02
C ASN A 52 -1.68 29.22 10.36
N LEU A 53 -0.72 29.16 9.43
CA LEU A 53 -0.36 27.94 8.71
C LEU A 53 1.13 27.65 8.93
N LEU A 54 1.43 26.51 9.55
CA LEU A 54 2.78 25.99 9.70
C LEU A 54 2.95 24.76 8.82
N ARG A 55 3.67 24.91 7.71
CA ARG A 55 4.02 23.83 6.79
C ARG A 55 5.36 23.23 7.21
N ASN A 56 5.39 21.94 7.53
CA ASN A 56 6.64 21.22 7.80
C ASN A 56 6.90 20.23 6.66
N ILE A 57 8.06 20.35 6.03
CA ILE A 57 8.52 19.47 4.94
C ILE A 57 9.67 18.63 5.50
N ASN A 58 9.51 17.31 5.50
CA ASN A 58 10.55 16.38 5.92
C ASN A 58 11.11 15.64 4.70
N LEU A 59 12.42 15.76 4.50
CA LEU A 59 13.21 15.23 3.39
C LEU A 59 14.20 14.13 3.83
N GLU A 60 14.01 13.56 5.03
CA GLU A 60 14.88 12.52 5.60
C GLU A 60 14.71 11.14 4.95
N LYS A 61 13.63 10.96 4.19
CA LYS A 61 13.30 9.75 3.43
C LYS A 61 13.43 9.99 1.92
N GLY A 62 13.42 8.91 1.14
CA GLY A 62 13.44 8.91 -0.33
C GLY A 62 12.15 9.42 -0.98
N TYR A 63 11.20 9.91 -0.18
CA TYR A 63 10.00 10.63 -0.59
C TYR A 63 9.73 11.76 0.41
N VAL A 64 8.87 12.70 0.04
CA VAL A 64 8.59 13.88 0.87
C VAL A 64 7.44 13.59 1.82
N ARG A 65 7.60 13.92 3.10
CA ARG A 65 6.48 13.98 4.04
C ARG A 65 6.18 15.44 4.35
N GLU A 66 4.96 15.86 4.11
CA GLU A 66 4.49 17.19 4.51
C GLU A 66 3.48 17.11 5.64
N THR A 67 3.60 18.04 6.59
CA THR A 67 2.68 18.19 7.71
C THR A 67 2.31 19.65 7.87
N VAL A 68 1.09 19.99 7.46
CA VAL A 68 0.51 21.32 7.53
C VAL A 68 -0.36 21.41 8.79
N ASN A 69 0.06 22.22 9.74
CA ASN A 69 -0.77 22.59 10.89
C ASN A 69 -1.42 23.93 10.58
N VAL A 70 -2.74 23.95 10.45
CA VAL A 70 -3.48 25.16 10.08
C VAL A 70 -4.59 25.45 11.10
N VAL A 71 -4.62 26.69 11.58
CA VAL A 71 -5.74 27.22 12.37
C VAL A 71 -6.74 27.82 11.39
N ILE A 72 -7.91 27.21 11.28
CA ILE A 72 -8.98 27.68 10.39
C ILE A 72 -10.07 28.35 11.21
N GLU A 73 -10.68 29.38 10.63
CA GLU A 73 -11.82 30.11 11.19
C GLU A 73 -12.98 30.09 10.19
N ASN A 74 -14.18 29.74 10.68
CA ASN A 74 -15.40 29.87 9.88
C ASN A 74 -15.82 31.35 9.82
N ILE A 75 -15.72 31.96 8.64
CA ILE A 75 -16.12 33.36 8.39
C ILE A 75 -17.54 33.47 7.82
N ALA A 76 -18.19 32.35 7.51
CA ALA A 76 -19.59 32.32 7.10
C ALA A 76 -20.52 32.50 8.31
N LYS A 77 -21.76 32.94 8.04
CA LYS A 77 -22.81 33.04 9.06
C LYS A 77 -23.37 31.68 9.47
N GLU A 78 -23.23 30.68 8.60
CA GLU A 78 -23.76 29.34 8.78
C GLU A 78 -22.66 28.36 9.25
N PRO A 79 -23.01 27.33 10.03
CA PRO A 79 -22.10 26.23 10.34
C PRO A 79 -21.60 25.55 9.07
N GLN A 80 -20.33 25.16 9.06
CA GLN A 80 -19.69 24.51 7.91
C GLN A 80 -19.20 23.12 8.28
N GLU A 81 -19.36 22.17 7.37
CA GLU A 81 -19.07 20.74 7.62
C GLU A 81 -17.88 20.22 6.82
N GLN A 82 -17.47 20.94 5.78
CA GLN A 82 -16.51 20.46 4.79
C GLN A 82 -15.38 21.45 4.59
N TYR A 83 -14.15 20.95 4.51
CA TYR A 83 -12.96 21.74 4.18
C TYR A 83 -12.23 21.16 2.97
N PHE A 84 -11.83 22.01 2.03
CA PHE A 84 -11.22 21.58 0.77
C PHE A 84 -9.71 21.78 0.77
N ILE A 85 -8.95 20.71 0.50
CA ILE A 85 -7.49 20.74 0.36
C ILE A 85 -7.12 20.60 -1.12
N PRO A 86 -6.45 21.59 -1.74
CA PRO A 86 -6.00 21.49 -3.12
C PRO A 86 -4.63 20.82 -3.25
N PHE A 87 -4.49 19.93 -4.23
CA PHE A 87 -3.21 19.45 -4.75
C PHE A 87 -3.16 19.73 -6.24
N ALA A 88 -2.00 20.14 -6.75
CA ALA A 88 -1.81 20.21 -8.19
C ALA A 88 -1.93 18.81 -8.81
N SER A 89 -2.52 18.70 -9.99
CA SER A 89 -2.90 17.40 -10.58
C SER A 89 -1.71 16.52 -10.96
N ASP A 90 -0.51 17.10 -11.03
CA ASP A 90 0.77 16.40 -11.26
C ASP A 90 1.40 15.86 -9.97
N VAL A 91 0.89 16.24 -8.80
CA VAL A 91 1.41 15.81 -7.49
C VAL A 91 0.84 14.43 -7.14
N ILE A 92 1.74 13.46 -6.95
CA ILE A 92 1.37 12.10 -6.55
C ILE A 92 1.28 12.00 -5.03
N VAL A 93 0.05 11.99 -4.50
CA VAL A 93 -0.21 11.85 -3.06
C VAL A 93 -0.20 10.37 -2.66
N GLY A 94 0.73 10.00 -1.80
CA GLY A 94 0.99 8.63 -1.31
C GLY A 94 0.19 8.21 -0.07
N GLY A 95 -0.80 9.02 0.32
CA GLY A 95 -1.57 8.91 1.56
C GLY A 95 -1.81 10.30 2.15
N LEU A 96 -3.03 10.52 2.65
CA LEU A 96 -3.47 11.79 3.23
C LEU A 96 -4.25 11.51 4.51
N GLU A 97 -3.92 12.26 5.56
CA GLU A 97 -4.58 12.16 6.85
C GLU A 97 -4.84 13.56 7.40
N VAL A 98 -6.05 13.74 7.94
CA VAL A 98 -6.44 14.96 8.65
C VAL A 98 -6.95 14.59 10.02
N ARG A 99 -6.53 15.33 11.04
CA ARG A 99 -6.97 15.18 12.42
C ARG A 99 -7.07 16.53 13.11
N ASP A 100 -7.83 16.62 14.19
CA ASP A 100 -7.74 17.76 15.11
C ASP A 100 -6.42 17.68 15.89
N LYS A 101 -5.62 18.72 15.81
CA LYS A 101 -4.35 18.81 16.53
C LYS A 101 -4.56 18.90 18.04
N ASN A 102 -5.65 19.52 18.48
CA ASN A 102 -5.93 19.76 19.90
C ASN A 102 -6.68 18.58 20.54
N ALA A 103 -7.30 17.72 19.73
CA ALA A 103 -8.00 16.51 20.17
C ALA A 103 -7.52 15.25 19.41
N PRO A 104 -6.24 14.86 19.54
CA PRO A 104 -5.67 13.74 18.77
C PRO A 104 -6.31 12.38 19.10
N SER A 105 -6.94 12.24 20.27
CA SER A 105 -7.67 11.03 20.67
C SER A 105 -9.03 10.86 19.98
N ALA A 106 -9.57 11.91 19.35
CA ALA A 106 -10.83 11.85 18.60
C ALA A 106 -10.71 11.09 17.27
N GLY A 107 -9.49 10.70 16.88
CA GLY A 107 -9.23 9.96 15.65
C GLY A 107 -9.04 10.86 14.43
N LYS A 108 -9.17 10.26 13.25
CA LYS A 108 -8.95 10.89 11.96
C LYS A 108 -10.28 11.36 11.38
N PHE A 109 -10.25 12.46 10.64
CA PHE A 109 -11.40 12.92 9.89
C PHE A 109 -11.56 12.07 8.63
N LEU A 110 -12.80 11.91 8.18
CA LEU A 110 -13.09 11.28 6.89
C LEU A 110 -12.61 12.21 5.77
N VAL A 111 -11.87 11.65 4.82
CA VAL A 111 -11.33 12.39 3.68
C VAL A 111 -11.70 11.67 2.39
N GLU A 112 -12.36 12.38 1.49
CA GLU A 112 -12.75 11.88 0.18
C GLU A 112 -11.98 12.61 -0.92
N ALA A 113 -11.46 11.87 -1.89
CA ALA A 113 -10.81 12.45 -3.05
C ALA A 113 -11.85 12.76 -4.13
N THR A 114 -11.73 13.93 -4.75
CA THR A 114 -12.59 14.31 -5.88
C THR A 114 -12.02 13.76 -7.19
N GLU A 115 -12.84 13.71 -8.22
CA GLU A 115 -12.32 13.55 -9.58
C GLU A 115 -11.43 14.74 -9.97
N VAL A 116 -10.47 14.49 -10.87
CA VAL A 116 -9.66 15.56 -11.46
C VAL A 116 -10.56 16.33 -12.42
N LEU A 117 -10.83 17.59 -12.10
CA LEU A 117 -11.66 18.46 -12.92
C LEU A 117 -10.85 18.94 -14.13
N GLN A 118 -11.39 18.78 -15.35
CA GLN A 118 -10.70 19.21 -16.59
C GLN A 118 -10.43 20.71 -16.65
N SER A 119 -11.25 21.50 -15.97
CA SER A 119 -11.20 22.97 -15.89
C SER A 119 -10.21 23.49 -14.83
N SER A 120 -9.76 22.65 -13.89
CA SER A 120 -8.94 23.05 -12.75
C SER A 120 -7.57 22.38 -12.82
N PRO A 121 -6.48 23.13 -12.60
CA PRO A 121 -5.15 22.52 -12.46
C PRO A 121 -5.01 21.69 -11.18
N ASN A 122 -5.96 21.79 -10.25
CA ASN A 122 -5.94 21.14 -8.95
C ASN A 122 -7.00 20.03 -8.82
N GLN A 123 -6.59 18.93 -8.19
CA GLN A 123 -7.48 17.96 -7.57
C GLN A 123 -7.76 18.38 -6.12
N TYR A 124 -9.00 18.18 -5.66
CA TYR A 124 -9.41 18.52 -4.30
C TYR A 124 -9.60 17.26 -3.45
N PHE A 125 -9.35 17.41 -2.15
CA PHE A 125 -9.71 16.43 -1.14
C PHE A 125 -10.65 17.10 -0.14
N VAL A 126 -11.80 16.48 0.09
CA VAL A 126 -12.86 16.98 0.97
C VAL A 126 -12.69 16.35 2.33
N VAL A 127 -12.46 17.19 3.33
CA VAL A 127 -12.38 16.80 4.74
C VAL A 127 -13.75 17.00 5.35
N HIS A 128 -14.33 15.96 5.92
CA HIS A 128 -15.61 16.01 6.62
C HIS A 128 -15.37 16.17 8.12
N PHE A 129 -15.93 17.22 8.70
CA PHE A 129 -15.89 17.41 10.14
C PHE A 129 -16.88 16.48 10.84
N PRO A 130 -16.49 15.82 11.95
CA PRO A 130 -17.43 15.04 12.76
C PRO A 130 -18.57 15.87 13.33
N GLU A 131 -18.28 17.14 13.66
CA GLU A 131 -19.25 18.14 14.11
C GLU A 131 -19.10 19.42 13.29
N SER A 132 -20.21 20.02 12.87
CA SER A 132 -20.21 21.23 12.05
C SER A 132 -19.56 22.40 12.79
N LEU A 133 -18.60 23.07 12.15
CA LEU A 133 -17.87 24.20 12.74
C LEU A 133 -18.76 25.45 12.74
N LYS A 134 -19.13 25.93 13.93
CA LYS A 134 -20.00 27.09 14.12
C LYS A 134 -19.39 28.38 13.54
N ALA A 135 -20.24 29.35 13.20
CA ALA A 135 -19.81 30.67 12.76
C ALA A 135 -18.82 31.31 13.75
N SER A 136 -17.76 31.92 13.24
CA SER A 136 -16.68 32.56 14.00
C SER A 136 -15.92 31.65 14.97
N SER A 137 -16.13 30.33 14.92
CA SER A 137 -15.35 29.37 15.70
C SER A 137 -14.12 28.91 14.93
N GLN A 138 -13.13 28.41 15.68
CA GLN A 138 -11.84 27.98 15.15
C GLN A 138 -11.55 26.52 15.48
N ILE A 139 -10.86 25.84 14.57
CA ILE A 139 -10.31 24.50 14.79
C ILE A 139 -8.88 24.45 14.24
N THR A 140 -8.03 23.65 14.87
CA THR A 140 -6.64 23.47 14.41
C THR A 140 -6.49 22.13 13.71
N LEU A 141 -6.41 22.14 12.39
CA LEU A 141 -6.21 20.93 11.60
C LEU A 141 -4.73 20.58 11.53
N SER A 142 -4.41 19.30 11.72
CA SER A 142 -3.12 18.70 11.41
C SER A 142 -3.28 17.81 10.17
N ILE A 143 -2.85 18.33 9.02
CA ILE A 143 -2.94 17.68 7.71
C ILE A 143 -1.57 17.05 7.42
N SER A 144 -1.49 15.73 7.32
CA SER A 144 -0.27 15.00 7.01
C SER A 144 -0.43 14.22 5.72
N TYR A 145 0.53 14.35 4.80
CA TYR A 145 0.52 13.60 3.55
C TYR A 145 1.93 13.31 3.06
N TYR A 146 2.02 12.39 2.11
CA TYR A 146 3.25 11.94 1.50
C TYR A 146 3.22 12.29 0.02
N ILE A 147 4.30 12.90 -0.49
CA ILE A 147 4.45 13.17 -1.92
C ILE A 147 5.47 12.19 -2.46
N LEU A 148 5.02 11.33 -3.36
CA LEU A 148 5.84 10.31 -3.99
C LEU A 148 6.46 10.86 -5.27
N GLN A 149 7.60 10.29 -5.67
CA GLN A 149 8.31 10.60 -6.93
C GLN A 149 8.68 12.09 -7.14
N ALA A 150 8.67 12.91 -6.08
CA ALA A 150 8.96 14.34 -6.16
C ALA A 150 10.46 14.67 -6.02
N LEU A 151 11.30 13.70 -5.70
CA LEU A 151 12.74 13.90 -5.51
C LEU A 151 13.49 13.47 -6.76
N ALA A 152 14.44 14.32 -7.20
CA ALA A 152 15.28 14.02 -8.35
C ALA A 152 16.78 14.13 -7.98
N PRO A 153 17.64 13.22 -8.46
CA PRO A 153 19.08 13.33 -8.24
C PRO A 153 19.70 14.47 -9.07
N LEU A 154 20.53 15.29 -8.42
CA LEU A 154 21.25 16.39 -9.06
C LEU A 154 22.71 16.43 -8.54
N PRO A 155 23.71 16.00 -9.33
CA PRO A 155 23.62 15.55 -10.73
C PRO A 155 22.92 14.19 -10.89
N ALA A 156 22.36 13.94 -12.08
CA ALA A 156 21.64 12.70 -12.39
C ALA A 156 22.54 11.45 -12.43
N ALA A 157 23.85 11.64 -12.59
CA ALA A 157 24.84 10.57 -12.54
C ALA A 157 26.04 10.97 -11.67
N ILE A 158 26.53 10.03 -10.86
CA ILE A 158 27.64 10.21 -9.91
C ILE A 158 28.61 9.03 -10.02
N GLU A 159 29.87 9.24 -9.62
CA GLU A 159 30.82 8.13 -9.47
C GLU A 159 30.39 7.21 -8.32
N GLN A 160 30.87 5.97 -8.33
CA GLN A 160 30.44 4.95 -7.38
C GLN A 160 30.66 5.36 -5.92
N ASP A 161 31.76 6.05 -5.62
CA ASP A 161 32.20 6.50 -4.30
C ASP A 161 31.74 7.92 -3.94
N ALA A 162 31.18 8.65 -4.90
CA ALA A 162 30.70 10.01 -4.68
C ALA A 162 29.48 10.07 -3.75
N LYS A 163 29.27 11.25 -3.16
CA LYS A 163 28.06 11.58 -2.40
C LYS A 163 26.89 11.81 -3.36
N GLN A 164 25.70 11.41 -2.93
CA GLN A 164 24.47 11.65 -3.67
C GLN A 164 23.77 12.90 -3.13
N TYR A 165 23.24 13.71 -4.03
CA TYR A 165 22.44 14.89 -3.71
C TYR A 165 21.08 14.79 -4.42
N LEU A 166 20.02 15.15 -3.72
CA LEU A 166 18.66 15.22 -4.26
C LEU A 166 18.20 16.68 -4.30
N SER A 167 17.39 17.00 -5.29
CA SER A 167 16.69 18.28 -5.42
C SER A 167 15.20 18.10 -5.17
N TYR A 168 14.61 19.05 -4.44
CA TYR A 168 13.17 19.16 -4.25
C TYR A 168 12.73 20.61 -4.47
N SER A 169 11.64 20.79 -5.22
CA SER A 169 11.06 22.10 -5.54
C SER A 169 9.64 22.17 -5.02
N PHE A 170 9.29 23.28 -4.37
CA PHE A 170 7.97 23.50 -3.81
C PHE A 170 7.61 24.99 -3.84
N PRO A 171 6.32 25.34 -3.88
CA PRO A 171 5.90 26.74 -3.88
C PRO A 171 6.25 27.43 -2.56
N VAL A 172 6.68 28.68 -2.62
CA VAL A 172 6.99 29.52 -1.44
C VAL A 172 5.80 29.53 -0.47
N TYR A 173 4.60 29.66 -1.01
CA TYR A 173 3.36 29.64 -0.26
C TYR A 173 2.73 28.26 -0.28
N ALA A 174 2.16 27.85 0.85
CA ALA A 174 1.42 26.60 0.93
C ALA A 174 0.17 26.66 0.03
N PRO A 175 -0.04 25.67 -0.87
CA PRO A 175 -1.28 25.56 -1.63
C PRO A 175 -2.48 25.50 -0.69
N SER A 176 -3.47 26.36 -0.92
CA SER A 176 -4.68 26.47 -0.09
C SER A 176 -5.86 26.96 -0.92
N ALA A 177 -7.05 26.41 -0.66
CA ALA A 177 -8.30 26.88 -1.27
C ALA A 177 -8.79 28.21 -0.66
N TYR A 178 -8.28 28.56 0.52
CA TYR A 178 -8.71 29.69 1.34
C TYR A 178 -7.58 30.71 1.53
N THR A 179 -7.96 31.95 1.85
CA THR A 179 -7.01 33.01 2.20
C THR A 179 -6.27 32.65 3.49
N THR A 180 -4.95 32.84 3.47
CA THR A 180 -4.09 32.56 4.62
C THR A 180 -3.50 33.86 5.12
N ASP A 181 -3.61 34.18 6.41
CA ASP A 181 -3.06 35.42 6.95
C ASP A 181 -1.56 35.31 7.19
N ASN A 182 -1.16 34.31 7.99
CA ASN A 182 0.23 34.08 8.34
C ASN A 182 0.63 32.66 7.96
N GLN A 183 1.78 32.53 7.30
CA GLN A 183 2.34 31.21 7.01
C GLN A 183 3.85 31.15 7.22
N LYS A 184 4.33 29.96 7.59
CA LYS A 184 5.74 29.67 7.79
C LYS A 184 6.03 28.25 7.29
N THR A 185 7.15 28.07 6.60
CA THR A 185 7.58 26.78 6.07
C THR A 185 8.86 26.35 6.76
N LYS A 186 8.88 25.16 7.35
CA LYS A 186 10.04 24.56 7.99
C LYS A 186 10.45 23.31 7.22
N ILE A 187 11.71 23.21 6.84
CA ILE A 187 12.26 22.09 6.09
C ILE A 187 13.26 21.36 6.97
N LYS A 188 13.15 20.04 7.05
CA LYS A 188 14.07 19.18 7.77
C LYS A 188 14.82 18.29 6.79
N PHE A 189 16.14 18.38 6.81
CA PHE A 189 17.07 17.61 5.99
C PHE A 189 17.68 16.44 6.79
N PRO A 190 18.14 15.37 6.11
CA PRO A 190 18.85 14.25 6.74
C PRO A 190 20.22 14.65 7.31
N SER A 191 20.83 15.73 6.80
CA SER A 191 22.12 16.25 7.25
C SER A 191 22.15 17.78 7.10
N SER A 192 23.17 18.43 7.67
CA SER A 192 23.41 19.87 7.50
C SER A 192 24.03 20.25 6.15
N ASN A 193 24.38 19.26 5.30
CA ASN A 193 24.99 19.51 4.00
C ASN A 193 23.92 19.82 2.95
N VAL A 194 23.64 21.11 2.78
CA VAL A 194 22.67 21.65 1.83
C VAL A 194 23.40 22.67 0.95
N PRO A 195 24.06 22.21 -0.14
CA PRO A 195 24.91 23.08 -0.95
C PRO A 195 24.15 24.20 -1.67
N ASP A 196 22.94 23.93 -2.17
CA ASP A 196 22.13 24.95 -2.87
C ASP A 196 20.73 25.04 -2.29
N TYR A 197 20.24 26.26 -2.15
CA TYR A 197 18.88 26.55 -1.72
C TYR A 197 18.47 27.93 -2.27
N THR A 198 17.18 28.12 -2.54
CA THR A 198 16.67 29.42 -2.97
C THR A 198 16.62 30.40 -1.80
N GLU A 199 17.23 31.57 -1.95
CA GLU A 199 17.07 32.71 -1.04
C GLU A 199 15.97 33.63 -1.57
N THR A 200 15.01 33.98 -0.71
CA THR A 200 13.87 34.82 -1.09
C THR A 200 14.09 36.26 -0.68
N SER A 201 14.14 37.18 -1.65
CA SER A 201 14.26 38.62 -1.41
C SER A 201 12.90 39.33 -1.45
N GLY A 202 12.72 40.34 -0.61
CA GLY A 202 11.52 41.20 -0.61
C GLY A 202 10.25 40.63 0.06
N LEU A 203 10.26 39.37 0.50
CA LEU A 203 9.10 38.74 1.17
C LEU A 203 9.09 38.91 2.69
N LYS A 204 10.26 39.13 3.29
CA LYS A 204 10.49 39.27 4.72
C LYS A 204 11.69 40.20 4.95
N SER A 205 11.72 40.84 6.12
CA SER A 205 12.90 41.57 6.60
C SER A 205 13.92 40.59 7.21
N GLY A 206 15.17 40.63 6.73
CA GLY A 206 16.26 39.76 7.18
C GLY A 206 16.52 38.57 6.25
N ALA A 207 17.38 37.65 6.70
CA ALA A 207 17.71 36.44 5.94
C ALA A 207 16.52 35.48 5.83
N ASP A 208 16.38 34.88 4.65
CA ASP A 208 15.33 33.91 4.35
C ASP A 208 15.88 32.88 3.34
N PRO A 209 16.23 31.65 3.78
CA PRO A 209 15.80 31.03 5.03
C PRO A 209 16.64 31.38 6.27
N ASP A 210 16.02 31.28 7.45
CA ASP A 210 16.74 31.13 8.72
C ASP A 210 17.26 29.69 8.84
N ARG A 211 18.57 29.54 9.02
CA ARG A 211 19.28 28.25 8.96
C ARG A 211 19.71 27.81 10.36
N GLN A 212 19.21 26.67 10.81
CA GLN A 212 19.55 26.08 12.10
C GLN A 212 19.91 24.60 11.92
N GLY A 213 21.21 24.31 11.79
CA GLY A 213 21.71 22.95 11.57
C GLY A 213 21.15 22.33 10.28
N SER A 214 20.43 21.22 10.41
CA SER A 214 19.74 20.52 9.31
C SER A 214 18.30 21.02 9.08
N THR A 215 17.91 22.16 9.66
CA THR A 215 16.56 22.70 9.57
C THR A 215 16.58 24.11 9.00
N TYR A 216 15.88 24.33 7.89
CA TYR A 216 15.76 25.64 7.24
C TYR A 216 14.34 26.15 7.39
N THR A 217 14.20 27.45 7.63
CA THR A 217 12.92 28.06 7.94
C THR A 217 12.66 29.25 7.05
N TYR A 218 11.63 29.15 6.22
CA TYR A 218 11.14 30.20 5.34
C TYR A 218 9.97 30.97 5.97
N GLY A 219 10.01 32.29 5.87
CA GLY A 219 9.02 33.18 6.47
C GLY A 219 9.30 33.52 7.95
N PRO A 220 8.30 33.98 8.71
CA PRO A 220 6.87 34.02 8.39
C PRO A 220 6.52 35.05 7.30
N TYR A 221 5.55 34.69 6.45
CA TYR A 221 4.97 35.55 5.41
C TYR A 221 3.56 35.98 5.81
N LYS A 222 3.24 37.26 5.57
CA LYS A 222 1.88 37.79 5.69
C LYS A 222 1.24 37.83 4.31
N ASN A 223 0.22 37.00 4.09
CA ASN A 223 -0.36 36.77 2.76
C ASN A 223 -1.52 37.71 2.42
N SER A 224 -1.81 38.73 3.24
CA SER A 224 -2.97 39.62 3.08
C SER A 224 -2.99 40.46 1.78
N LYS A 225 -1.96 40.35 0.92
CA LYS A 225 -1.84 41.07 -0.36
C LYS A 225 -1.67 40.18 -1.60
N ILE A 226 -1.77 38.86 -1.50
CA ILE A 226 -1.59 37.99 -2.67
C ILE A 226 -2.89 37.86 -3.43
N SER A 227 -2.93 38.50 -4.61
CA SER A 227 -4.04 38.35 -5.55
C SER A 227 -4.11 36.92 -6.07
N THR A 228 -5.33 36.38 -6.10
CA THR A 228 -5.66 35.04 -6.61
C THR A 228 -5.32 35.00 -8.10
N GLY A 229 -4.19 34.38 -8.47
CA GLY A 229 -3.75 34.26 -9.88
C GLY A 229 -2.30 34.71 -10.19
N ALA A 230 -1.53 35.20 -9.22
CA ALA A 230 -0.10 35.47 -9.42
C ALA A 230 0.71 34.16 -9.47
N THR A 231 1.64 34.05 -10.42
CA THR A 231 2.62 32.93 -10.48
C THR A 231 3.38 32.85 -9.17
N VAL A 232 3.15 31.78 -8.41
CA VAL A 232 3.79 31.58 -7.11
C VAL A 232 5.26 31.22 -7.33
N PRO A 233 6.22 31.98 -6.80
CA PRO A 233 7.63 31.63 -6.89
C PRO A 233 7.89 30.27 -6.23
N MET A 234 8.82 29.49 -6.81
CA MET A 234 9.21 28.17 -6.34
C MET A 234 10.53 28.27 -5.57
N ILE A 235 10.61 27.59 -4.43
CA ILE A 235 11.86 27.33 -3.71
C ILE A 235 12.38 25.98 -4.19
N THR A 236 13.66 25.93 -4.53
CA THR A 236 14.37 24.69 -4.83
C THR A 236 15.50 24.52 -3.83
N VAL A 237 15.63 23.31 -3.29
CA VAL A 237 16.70 22.93 -2.37
C VAL A 237 17.44 21.72 -2.90
N ARG A 238 18.77 21.72 -2.83
CA ARG A 238 19.64 20.59 -3.12
C ARG A 238 20.39 20.19 -1.85
N TYR A 239 20.25 18.94 -1.43
CA TYR A 239 20.76 18.45 -0.15
C TYR A 239 21.40 17.07 -0.27
N GLU A 240 22.34 16.76 0.62
CA GLU A 240 23.00 15.45 0.66
C GLU A 240 22.01 14.36 1.10
N PHE A 241 21.89 13.31 0.29
CA PHE A 241 21.12 12.10 0.58
C PHE A 241 21.91 10.88 0.08
N THR A 242 23.01 10.54 0.76
CA THR A 242 23.87 9.39 0.40
C THR A 242 23.27 8.07 0.91
N LYS A 243 22.07 7.76 0.43
CA LYS A 243 21.19 6.65 0.80
C LYS A 243 20.39 6.20 -0.44
N PRO A 244 19.94 4.94 -0.52
CA PRO A 244 19.12 4.48 -1.65
C PRO A 244 17.75 5.15 -1.66
N VAL A 245 17.24 5.44 -2.85
CA VAL A 245 15.87 5.96 -3.07
C VAL A 245 15.05 4.80 -3.62
N ILE A 246 14.37 4.07 -2.75
CA ILE A 246 13.75 2.79 -3.10
C ILE A 246 12.31 3.00 -3.56
N THR A 247 12.03 2.57 -4.78
CA THR A 247 10.68 2.53 -5.34
C THR A 247 10.33 1.10 -5.70
N CYS A 248 9.20 0.61 -5.19
CA CYS A 248 8.58 -0.65 -5.55
C CYS A 248 7.54 -0.38 -6.65
N SER A 249 7.86 -0.79 -7.88
CA SER A 249 6.97 -0.56 -9.03
C SER A 249 5.70 -1.42 -8.98
N LEU A 250 5.82 -2.61 -8.41
CA LEU A 250 4.71 -3.52 -8.20
C LEU A 250 4.99 -4.32 -6.94
N LEU A 251 4.00 -4.35 -6.04
CA LEU A 251 3.91 -5.29 -4.94
C LEU A 251 2.72 -6.19 -5.21
N GLU A 252 2.97 -7.48 -5.46
CA GLU A 252 1.93 -8.50 -5.37
C GLU A 252 2.03 -9.14 -4.00
N ARG A 253 0.95 -9.11 -3.21
CA ARG A 253 0.89 -9.70 -1.88
C ARG A 253 -0.26 -10.70 -1.83
N ASP A 254 0.07 -11.97 -1.73
CA ASP A 254 -0.89 -13.05 -1.62
C ASP A 254 -0.94 -13.54 -0.18
N ILE A 255 -2.15 -13.58 0.37
CA ILE A 255 -2.41 -14.11 1.71
C ILE A 255 -3.37 -15.28 1.53
N GLU A 256 -2.87 -16.50 1.67
CA GLU A 256 -3.67 -17.73 1.57
C GLU A 256 -4.09 -18.23 2.95
N ILE A 257 -5.40 -18.41 3.13
CA ILE A 257 -5.99 -18.89 4.38
C ILE A 257 -6.38 -20.36 4.25
N SER A 258 -5.89 -21.19 5.18
CA SER A 258 -6.24 -22.61 5.27
C SER A 258 -6.87 -22.94 6.62
N HIS A 259 -8.18 -23.18 6.63
CA HIS A 259 -8.89 -23.68 7.83
C HIS A 259 -8.52 -25.12 8.17
N TRP A 260 -8.21 -25.94 7.15
CA TRP A 260 -7.78 -27.33 7.33
C TRP A 260 -6.42 -27.43 8.01
N GLY A 261 -5.45 -26.63 7.56
CA GLY A 261 -4.09 -26.62 8.11
C GLY A 261 -3.90 -25.66 9.29
N GLY A 262 -4.90 -24.85 9.62
CA GLY A 262 -4.76 -23.77 10.61
C GLY A 262 -3.64 -22.79 10.27
N ASN A 263 -3.35 -22.61 8.97
CA ASN A 263 -2.20 -21.84 8.48
C ASN A 263 -2.64 -20.60 7.69
N LEU A 264 -1.87 -19.54 7.83
CA LEU A 264 -1.91 -18.35 6.99
C LEU A 264 -0.56 -18.25 6.29
N ALA A 265 -0.55 -18.46 4.98
CA ALA A 265 0.64 -18.35 4.16
C ALA A 265 0.65 -16.98 3.48
N THR A 266 1.72 -16.23 3.65
CA THR A 266 1.92 -14.94 2.97
C THR A 266 3.05 -15.07 1.97
N GLU A 267 2.83 -14.62 0.74
CA GLU A 267 3.84 -14.48 -0.30
C GLU A 267 3.82 -13.04 -0.83
N GLU A 268 4.97 -12.37 -0.84
CA GLU A 268 5.14 -11.06 -1.47
C GLU A 268 6.12 -11.17 -2.64
N ARG A 269 5.73 -10.60 -3.78
CA ARG A 269 6.60 -10.41 -4.94
C ARG A 269 6.82 -8.93 -5.13
N LEU A 270 8.08 -8.53 -5.10
CA LEU A 270 8.48 -7.12 -5.11
C LEU A 270 9.33 -6.84 -6.35
N TRP A 271 8.95 -5.80 -7.09
CA TRP A 271 9.76 -5.24 -8.18
C TRP A 271 10.37 -3.93 -7.72
N LEU A 272 11.56 -3.99 -7.15
CA LEU A 272 12.27 -2.81 -6.65
C LEU A 272 13.13 -2.17 -7.72
N ARG A 273 13.25 -0.85 -7.64
CA ARG A 273 14.23 -0.03 -8.35
C ARG A 273 14.81 1.03 -7.41
N ASN A 274 16.02 1.45 -7.71
CA ASN A 274 16.64 2.57 -7.02
C ASN A 274 16.55 3.82 -7.91
N ASP A 275 15.76 4.81 -7.52
CA ASP A 275 15.55 6.06 -8.25
C ASP A 275 16.59 7.15 -7.90
N GLY A 276 17.67 6.76 -7.20
CA GLY A 276 18.83 7.60 -6.95
C GLY A 276 19.67 7.90 -8.20
N ALA A 277 20.78 8.61 -7.99
CA ALA A 277 21.69 8.98 -9.07
C ALA A 277 22.32 7.74 -9.73
N LYS A 278 22.34 7.72 -11.07
CA LYS A 278 22.96 6.65 -11.85
C LYS A 278 24.48 6.65 -11.69
N LEU A 279 25.13 5.54 -12.01
CA LEU A 279 26.59 5.51 -12.06
C LEU A 279 27.09 6.23 -13.33
N SER A 280 27.98 7.20 -13.17
CA SER A 280 28.63 7.89 -14.30
C SER A 280 29.71 7.03 -14.97
N LYS A 281 30.34 6.14 -14.20
CA LYS A 281 31.35 5.15 -14.64
C LYS A 281 30.83 3.73 -14.41
N HIS A 282 31.53 2.74 -14.95
CA HIS A 282 31.22 1.34 -14.69
C HIS A 282 31.40 0.98 -13.22
N PHE A 283 30.63 -0.01 -12.77
CA PHE A 283 30.75 -0.57 -11.43
C PHE A 283 32.13 -1.20 -11.20
N SER A 284 32.76 -0.85 -10.09
CA SER A 284 34.02 -1.43 -9.61
C SER A 284 33.77 -2.29 -8.38
N ARG A 285 33.97 -3.61 -8.53
CA ARG A 285 33.88 -4.57 -7.42
C ARG A 285 34.93 -4.32 -6.34
N VAL A 286 36.12 -3.87 -6.72
CA VAL A 286 37.19 -3.51 -5.78
C VAL A 286 36.78 -2.30 -4.94
N GLY A 287 36.28 -1.25 -5.58
CA GLY A 287 35.77 -0.07 -4.88
C GLY A 287 34.59 -0.42 -3.95
N TRP A 288 33.72 -1.33 -4.37
CA TRP A 288 32.61 -1.82 -3.54
C TRP A 288 33.10 -2.59 -2.31
N ALA A 289 34.05 -3.49 -2.49
CA ALA A 289 34.63 -4.26 -1.39
C ALA A 289 35.32 -3.36 -0.37
N MET A 290 36.11 -2.39 -0.84
CA MET A 290 36.79 -1.41 0.03
C MET A 290 35.78 -0.56 0.81
N ARG A 291 34.71 -0.08 0.15
CA ARG A 291 33.66 0.71 0.80
C ARG A 291 32.94 -0.06 1.91
N ASN A 292 32.59 -1.31 1.63
CA ASN A 292 31.93 -2.17 2.60
C ASN A 292 32.85 -2.51 3.77
N TYR A 293 34.14 -2.75 3.52
CA TYR A 293 35.12 -3.00 4.59
C TYR A 293 35.22 -1.83 5.57
N HIS A 294 35.11 -0.59 5.07
CA HIS A 294 35.13 0.62 5.88
C HIS A 294 33.74 1.10 6.34
N ASN A 295 32.65 0.36 6.06
CA ASN A 295 31.27 0.73 6.38
C ASN A 295 30.89 2.17 5.96
N LEU A 296 31.38 2.62 4.79
CA LEU A 296 31.08 3.98 4.32
C LEU A 296 29.64 4.07 3.77
N PRO A 297 28.93 5.19 3.98
CA PRO A 297 27.57 5.40 3.46
C PRO A 297 27.52 5.20 1.95
N THR A 298 26.43 4.67 1.39
CA THR A 298 26.27 4.43 -0.05
C THR A 298 24.84 4.70 -0.52
N SER A 299 24.69 5.15 -1.77
CA SER A 299 23.40 5.27 -2.43
C SER A 299 22.85 3.94 -2.96
N ALA A 300 23.63 2.85 -2.90
CA ALA A 300 23.17 1.53 -3.33
C ALA A 300 22.32 0.83 -2.26
N MET A 301 21.28 0.12 -2.70
CA MET A 301 20.54 -0.79 -1.84
C MET A 301 21.27 -2.15 -1.80
N SER A 302 21.79 -2.53 -0.64
CA SER A 302 22.58 -3.75 -0.43
C SER A 302 22.02 -4.69 0.65
N ASP A 303 21.17 -4.18 1.52
CA ASP A 303 20.51 -4.93 2.61
C ASP A 303 19.07 -4.45 2.73
N LEU A 304 18.14 -5.38 2.92
CA LEU A 304 16.73 -5.12 3.18
C LEU A 304 16.31 -5.86 4.44
N ARG A 305 15.67 -5.14 5.34
CA ARG A 305 15.17 -5.68 6.60
C ARG A 305 13.66 -5.73 6.56
N ILE A 306 13.10 -6.90 6.78
CA ILE A 306 11.67 -7.17 6.73
C ILE A 306 11.24 -7.66 8.11
N PRO A 307 10.73 -6.75 8.97
CA PRO A 307 10.15 -7.16 10.23
C PRO A 307 8.82 -7.87 9.98
N LEU A 308 8.73 -9.11 10.42
CA LEU A 308 7.57 -9.97 10.29
C LEU A 308 6.88 -10.09 11.65
N LEU A 309 5.60 -10.42 11.63
CA LEU A 309 4.81 -10.58 12.84
C LEU A 309 5.36 -11.71 13.75
N PRO A 310 5.15 -11.62 15.08
CA PRO A 310 5.52 -12.69 16.00
C PRO A 310 4.89 -14.03 15.60
N GLY A 311 5.65 -15.12 15.72
CA GLY A 311 5.21 -16.46 15.33
C GLY A 311 5.29 -16.76 13.83
N SER A 312 5.92 -15.89 13.04
CA SER A 312 6.25 -16.21 11.64
C SER A 312 7.29 -17.33 11.57
N VAL A 313 7.09 -18.28 10.65
CA VAL A 313 7.95 -19.44 10.42
C VAL A 313 8.13 -19.69 8.91
N ASP A 314 9.04 -20.59 8.55
CA ASP A 314 9.29 -21.04 7.17
C ASP A 314 9.53 -19.91 6.15
N ALA A 315 10.26 -18.88 6.58
CA ALA A 315 10.60 -17.77 5.70
C ALA A 315 11.54 -18.22 4.57
N TYR A 316 11.23 -17.86 3.33
CA TYR A 316 12.07 -18.13 2.16
C TYR A 316 12.31 -16.86 1.33
N PHE A 317 13.39 -16.87 0.56
CA PHE A 317 13.81 -15.78 -0.32
C PHE A 317 14.31 -16.33 -1.64
N THR A 318 13.61 -15.99 -2.71
CA THR A 318 13.86 -16.49 -4.07
C THR A 318 13.83 -15.33 -5.07
N ASP A 319 14.58 -15.45 -6.15
CA ASP A 319 14.44 -14.60 -7.32
C ASP A 319 13.90 -15.39 -8.51
N ASP A 320 13.78 -14.75 -9.67
CA ASP A 320 13.21 -15.37 -10.86
C ASP A 320 14.04 -16.57 -11.37
N ILE A 321 15.31 -16.70 -10.95
CA ILE A 321 16.22 -17.79 -11.33
C ILE A 321 16.47 -18.80 -10.20
N GLY A 322 15.78 -18.68 -9.07
CA GLY A 322 15.78 -19.66 -7.99
C GLY A 322 16.13 -19.10 -6.61
N ASN A 323 16.70 -19.96 -5.76
CA ASN A 323 16.96 -19.59 -4.37
C ASN A 323 18.12 -18.59 -4.25
N VAL A 324 17.96 -17.62 -3.34
CA VAL A 324 19.02 -16.68 -2.97
C VAL A 324 19.43 -16.96 -1.53
N SER A 325 20.59 -17.57 -1.34
CA SER A 325 21.07 -18.03 -0.02
C SER A 325 21.55 -16.90 0.90
N THR A 326 21.70 -15.68 0.39
CA THR A 326 22.16 -14.50 1.14
C THR A 326 21.01 -13.85 1.93
N SER A 327 20.32 -14.65 2.74
CA SER A 327 19.29 -14.21 3.68
C SER A 327 19.54 -14.74 5.09
N ARG A 328 19.05 -14.01 6.09
CA ARG A 328 19.08 -14.44 7.49
C ARG A 328 17.71 -14.22 8.12
N PHE A 329 17.05 -15.32 8.46
CA PHE A 329 15.81 -15.27 9.22
C PHE A 329 16.11 -15.39 10.72
N ARG A 330 15.55 -14.48 11.51
CA ARG A 330 15.60 -14.48 12.97
C ARG A 330 14.18 -14.62 13.49
N PRO A 331 13.77 -15.82 13.97
CA PRO A 331 12.42 -16.03 14.46
C PRO A 331 12.13 -15.15 15.68
N GLY A 332 10.89 -14.66 15.75
CA GLY A 332 10.40 -13.89 16.88
C GLY A 332 10.23 -14.77 18.11
N VAL A 333 10.78 -14.35 19.26
CA VAL A 333 10.63 -15.08 20.53
C VAL A 333 9.62 -14.36 21.41
N LYS A 334 8.60 -15.10 21.90
CA LYS A 334 7.47 -14.57 22.67
C LYS A 334 6.71 -13.49 21.88
N ASN A 335 6.84 -12.23 22.29
CA ASN A 335 6.16 -11.07 21.70
C ASN A 335 7.10 -10.20 20.85
N ARG A 336 8.32 -10.67 20.55
CA ARG A 336 9.23 -9.94 19.66
C ARG A 336 8.92 -10.25 18.21
N GLU A 337 9.01 -9.23 17.36
CA GLU A 337 8.91 -9.38 15.92
C GLU A 337 9.96 -10.38 15.40
N ALA A 338 9.57 -11.16 14.41
CA ALA A 338 10.53 -11.92 13.62
C ALA A 338 11.21 -10.95 12.64
N LEU A 339 12.43 -11.25 12.22
CA LEU A 339 13.17 -10.39 11.30
C LEU A 339 13.81 -11.20 10.19
N LEU A 340 13.43 -10.89 8.95
CA LEU A 340 14.03 -11.44 7.75
C LEU A 340 14.98 -10.38 7.15
N GLU A 341 16.28 -10.68 7.16
CA GLU A 341 17.31 -9.85 6.55
C GLU A 341 17.68 -10.43 5.18
N LEU A 342 17.62 -9.61 4.14
CA LEU A 342 17.85 -10.03 2.77
C LEU A 342 19.00 -9.22 2.18
N LYS A 343 19.89 -9.91 1.49
CA LYS A 343 20.90 -9.29 0.64
C LYS A 343 20.65 -9.69 -0.80
N PRO A 344 20.31 -8.74 -1.69
CA PRO A 344 20.21 -8.99 -3.12
C PRO A 344 21.52 -9.58 -3.69
N ARG A 345 21.45 -10.28 -4.82
CA ARG A 345 22.64 -10.87 -5.48
C ARG A 345 23.70 -9.83 -5.88
N TYR A 346 23.29 -8.60 -6.12
CA TYR A 346 24.15 -7.48 -6.47
C TYR A 346 23.64 -6.19 -5.79
N PRO A 347 24.52 -5.23 -5.48
CA PRO A 347 24.09 -3.94 -4.95
C PRO A 347 23.28 -3.19 -6.01
N VAL A 348 22.10 -2.69 -5.64
CA VAL A 348 21.21 -2.00 -6.60
C VAL A 348 21.51 -0.50 -6.56
N PHE A 349 22.35 -0.04 -7.49
CA PHE A 349 22.65 1.38 -7.70
C PHE A 349 21.53 2.11 -8.47
N GLY A 350 21.60 3.43 -8.56
CA GLY A 350 20.60 4.25 -9.25
C GLY A 350 20.34 3.79 -10.68
N GLY A 351 19.07 3.61 -11.02
CA GLY A 351 18.58 3.07 -12.29
C GLY A 351 18.54 1.54 -12.38
N TRP A 352 19.13 0.81 -11.43
CA TRP A 352 19.09 -0.66 -11.44
C TRP A 352 17.77 -1.16 -10.83
N LYS A 353 17.38 -2.37 -11.25
CA LYS A 353 16.15 -3.03 -10.81
C LYS A 353 16.49 -4.37 -10.16
N TYR A 354 15.65 -4.81 -9.23
CA TYR A 354 15.75 -6.13 -8.61
C TYR A 354 14.35 -6.64 -8.27
N SER A 355 13.96 -7.74 -8.92
CA SER A 355 12.73 -8.48 -8.63
C SER A 355 13.04 -9.68 -7.74
N PHE A 356 12.19 -9.92 -6.74
CA PHE A 356 12.30 -11.10 -5.91
C PHE A 356 10.97 -11.44 -5.25
N ARG A 357 10.94 -12.63 -4.67
CA ARG A 357 9.82 -13.18 -3.92
C ARG A 357 10.27 -13.61 -2.55
N ILE A 358 9.45 -13.27 -1.57
CA ILE A 358 9.56 -13.75 -0.19
C ILE A 358 8.24 -14.37 0.22
N GLY A 359 8.29 -15.32 1.14
CA GLY A 359 7.09 -15.81 1.77
C GLY A 359 7.40 -16.41 3.13
N TRP A 360 6.36 -16.53 3.95
CA TRP A 360 6.42 -17.07 5.30
C TRP A 360 5.04 -17.56 5.72
N ASN A 361 5.01 -18.36 6.78
CA ASN A 361 3.80 -18.92 7.38
C ASN A 361 3.54 -18.32 8.76
N ASN A 362 2.27 -18.20 9.10
CA ASN A 362 1.80 -17.85 10.44
C ASN A 362 0.67 -18.77 10.88
N ALA A 363 0.55 -18.99 12.19
CA ALA A 363 -0.62 -19.66 12.75
C ALA A 363 -1.88 -18.82 12.52
N LEU A 364 -2.90 -19.40 11.88
CA LEU A 364 -4.15 -18.72 11.53
C LEU A 364 -4.90 -18.23 12.79
N SER A 365 -4.73 -18.92 13.92
CA SER A 365 -5.33 -18.57 15.21
C SER A 365 -4.92 -17.19 15.72
N SER A 366 -3.82 -16.59 15.25
CA SER A 366 -3.43 -15.23 15.62
C SER A 366 -4.22 -14.15 14.86
N PHE A 367 -4.76 -14.49 13.70
CA PHE A 367 -5.38 -13.54 12.76
C PHE A 367 -6.89 -13.72 12.62
N LEU A 368 -7.38 -14.94 12.89
CA LEU A 368 -8.77 -15.32 12.69
C LEU A 368 -9.54 -15.37 14.01
N ARG A 369 -10.75 -14.80 13.99
CA ARG A 369 -11.75 -14.90 15.07
C ARG A 369 -13.08 -15.36 14.50
N LYS A 370 -13.83 -16.12 15.29
CA LYS A 370 -15.18 -16.54 14.94
C LYS A 370 -16.16 -15.52 15.53
N ALA A 371 -16.95 -14.86 14.69
CA ALA A 371 -17.91 -13.83 15.12
C ALA A 371 -19.26 -14.42 15.60
N GLY A 372 -19.56 -15.66 15.22
CA GLY A 372 -20.77 -16.38 15.59
C GLY A 372 -21.24 -17.30 14.45
N GLY A 373 -21.93 -18.40 14.77
CA GLY A 373 -22.46 -19.32 13.75
C GLY A 373 -21.39 -19.88 12.80
N GLU A 374 -21.46 -19.52 11.53
CA GLU A 374 -20.49 -19.87 10.47
C GLU A 374 -19.70 -18.64 9.96
N SER A 375 -19.74 -17.53 10.69
CA SER A 375 -19.11 -16.26 10.30
C SER A 375 -17.74 -16.06 10.95
N TYR A 376 -16.79 -15.59 10.14
CA TYR A 376 -15.38 -15.47 10.47
C TYR A 376 -14.86 -14.06 10.15
N VAL A 377 -14.00 -13.55 11.01
CA VAL A 377 -13.35 -12.24 10.87
C VAL A 377 -11.84 -12.43 10.89
N LEU A 378 -11.19 -11.99 9.83
CA LEU A 378 -9.73 -11.95 9.68
C LEU A 378 -9.24 -10.51 9.85
N LYS A 379 -8.25 -10.30 10.72
CA LYS A 379 -7.48 -9.04 10.77
C LYS A 379 -6.10 -9.30 10.17
N LEU A 380 -5.80 -8.68 9.04
CA LEU A 380 -4.55 -8.86 8.28
C LEU A 380 -3.79 -7.53 8.20
N PRO A 381 -2.45 -7.51 8.24
CA PRO A 381 -1.70 -6.29 7.93
C PRO A 381 -1.85 -5.93 6.45
N PHE A 382 -2.06 -4.65 6.17
CA PHE A 382 -2.20 -4.14 4.80
C PHE A 382 -0.87 -4.22 4.05
N LEU A 383 0.23 -3.85 4.71
CA LEU A 383 1.57 -3.88 4.17
C LEU A 383 2.52 -4.44 5.23
N GLU A 384 3.37 -5.40 4.87
CA GLU A 384 4.54 -5.75 5.67
C GLU A 384 5.78 -5.26 4.93
N GLY A 385 6.30 -5.94 3.91
CA GLY A 385 7.41 -5.44 3.10
C GLY A 385 8.66 -4.94 3.88
N PRO A 386 9.63 -4.35 3.18
CA PRO A 386 10.85 -3.81 3.81
C PRO A 386 10.57 -2.62 4.74
N LYS A 387 11.20 -2.60 5.92
CA LYS A 387 11.26 -1.45 6.84
C LYS A 387 12.67 -0.88 6.82
N VAL A 388 12.90 0.06 5.93
CA VAL A 388 14.18 0.76 5.78
C VAL A 388 14.05 2.20 6.30
N PRO A 389 15.04 2.73 7.04
CA PRO A 389 15.01 4.11 7.52
C PRO A 389 14.80 5.15 6.41
N GLU A 390 15.28 4.83 5.20
CA GLU A 390 15.19 5.64 3.99
C GLU A 390 13.77 5.72 3.43
N GLY A 391 12.88 4.81 3.81
CA GLY A 391 11.54 4.71 3.25
C GLY A 391 11.46 3.90 1.94
N VAL A 392 10.31 3.27 1.71
CA VAL A 392 9.94 2.65 0.43
C VAL A 392 8.67 3.30 -0.12
N GLN A 393 8.65 3.55 -1.42
CA GLN A 393 7.45 4.01 -2.15
C GLN A 393 6.86 2.87 -2.95
N TYR A 394 5.54 2.72 -2.98
CA TYR A 394 4.85 1.69 -3.76
C TYR A 394 4.00 2.34 -4.85
N GLU A 395 4.33 2.09 -6.13
CA GLU A 395 3.56 2.62 -7.26
C GLU A 395 2.25 1.87 -7.44
N LYS A 396 2.29 0.53 -7.35
CA LYS A 396 1.13 -0.35 -7.50
C LYS A 396 1.18 -1.44 -6.45
N ILE A 397 0.08 -1.63 -5.73
CA ILE A 397 -0.11 -2.72 -4.78
C ILE A 397 -1.31 -3.53 -5.24
N GLN A 398 -1.09 -4.82 -5.41
CA GLN A 398 -2.13 -5.81 -5.63
C GLN A 398 -2.11 -6.80 -4.47
N LEU A 399 -3.09 -6.67 -3.57
CA LEU A 399 -3.23 -7.56 -2.42
C LEU A 399 -4.36 -8.54 -2.68
N ARG A 400 -4.07 -9.84 -2.59
CA ARG A 400 -5.04 -10.92 -2.78
C ARG A 400 -5.22 -11.68 -1.48
N VAL A 401 -6.43 -11.65 -0.92
CA VAL A 401 -6.84 -12.49 0.19
C VAL A 401 -7.53 -13.73 -0.38
N ILE A 402 -6.84 -14.87 -0.35
CA ILE A 402 -7.31 -16.15 -0.89
C ILE A 402 -7.97 -16.93 0.24
N LEU A 403 -9.30 -16.91 0.26
CA LEU A 403 -10.13 -17.56 1.28
C LEU A 403 -10.33 -19.06 0.98
N PRO A 404 -10.77 -19.86 1.95
CA PRO A 404 -11.09 -21.27 1.70
C PRO A 404 -12.18 -21.46 0.63
N GLU A 405 -12.14 -22.62 -0.04
CA GLU A 405 -13.15 -23.00 -1.02
C GLU A 405 -14.56 -23.05 -0.41
N GLY A 406 -15.50 -22.29 -0.95
CA GLY A 406 -16.87 -22.18 -0.43
C GLY A 406 -17.10 -21.03 0.54
N ALA A 407 -16.11 -20.17 0.78
CA ALA A 407 -16.30 -18.90 1.48
C ALA A 407 -17.26 -17.99 0.69
N ARG A 408 -18.25 -17.41 1.39
CA ARG A 408 -19.31 -16.56 0.82
C ARG A 408 -19.46 -15.26 1.61
N ALA A 409 -20.24 -14.33 1.06
CA ALA A 409 -20.57 -13.05 1.70
C ALA A 409 -19.33 -12.27 2.19
N VAL A 410 -18.30 -12.21 1.33
CA VAL A 410 -17.03 -11.56 1.66
C VAL A 410 -17.21 -10.05 1.70
N LYS A 411 -16.80 -9.45 2.82
CA LYS A 411 -16.75 -8.00 3.04
C LYS A 411 -15.36 -7.62 3.53
N TYR A 412 -14.94 -6.40 3.26
CA TYR A 412 -13.67 -5.89 3.74
C TYR A 412 -13.78 -4.44 4.21
N GLU A 413 -12.92 -4.10 5.17
CA GLU A 413 -12.75 -2.74 5.67
C GLU A 413 -11.26 -2.49 5.92
N LEU A 414 -10.80 -1.27 5.59
CA LEU A 414 -9.45 -0.82 5.93
C LEU A 414 -9.53 -0.05 7.24
N VAL A 415 -8.72 -0.44 8.21
CA VAL A 415 -8.72 0.13 9.56
C VAL A 415 -7.31 0.34 10.04
N ASP A 416 -7.15 1.25 11.01
CA ASP A 416 -5.87 1.60 11.60
C ASP A 416 -4.84 2.12 10.57
N GLY A 417 -3.69 2.61 11.04
CA GLY A 417 -2.55 2.95 10.18
C GLY A 417 -2.57 4.35 9.56
N VAL A 418 -1.37 4.92 9.38
CA VAL A 418 -1.11 6.25 8.82
C VAL A 418 -0.78 6.12 7.34
N GLY A 419 -1.21 7.06 6.49
CA GLY A 419 -0.88 7.00 5.06
C GLY A 419 -1.59 5.88 4.29
N MET A 420 -2.72 5.40 4.81
CA MET A 420 -3.57 4.45 4.12
C MET A 420 -4.05 5.01 2.76
N PRO A 421 -4.21 4.15 1.74
CA PRO A 421 -4.69 4.59 0.45
C PRO A 421 -6.12 5.13 0.56
N TYR A 422 -6.37 6.25 -0.12
CA TYR A 422 -7.70 6.85 -0.22
C TYR A 422 -8.54 6.24 -1.37
N MET A 423 -7.89 5.55 -2.30
CA MET A 423 -8.53 4.82 -3.40
C MET A 423 -8.14 3.36 -3.36
N VAL A 424 -9.13 2.48 -3.22
CA VAL A 424 -8.93 1.05 -3.36
C VAL A 424 -10.01 0.49 -4.26
N GLU A 425 -9.59 -0.18 -5.32
CA GLU A 425 -10.45 -0.97 -6.18
C GLU A 425 -10.52 -2.38 -5.61
N SER A 426 -11.72 -2.93 -5.48
CA SER A 426 -11.91 -4.30 -5.03
C SER A 426 -12.59 -5.15 -6.10
N GLU A 427 -12.15 -6.40 -6.20
CA GLU A 427 -12.69 -7.39 -7.12
C GLU A 427 -12.79 -8.74 -6.40
N LEU A 428 -13.94 -9.39 -6.50
CA LEU A 428 -14.12 -10.77 -6.07
C LEU A 428 -13.93 -11.71 -7.26
N GLY A 429 -13.07 -12.70 -7.10
CA GLY A 429 -12.76 -13.68 -8.13
C GLY A 429 -12.64 -15.10 -7.58
N LEU A 430 -12.26 -16.02 -8.46
CA LEU A 430 -11.96 -17.41 -8.11
C LEU A 430 -10.51 -17.73 -8.47
N HIS A 431 -9.82 -18.42 -7.57
CA HIS A 431 -8.48 -18.94 -7.79
C HIS A 431 -8.48 -20.45 -7.55
N LYS A 432 -7.95 -21.22 -8.50
CA LYS A 432 -7.88 -22.67 -8.41
C LYS A 432 -6.45 -23.07 -8.06
N THR A 433 -6.28 -23.71 -6.92
CA THR A 433 -5.02 -24.33 -6.49
C THR A 433 -5.23 -25.84 -6.29
N PHE A 434 -4.24 -26.49 -5.67
CA PHE A 434 -4.26 -27.92 -5.41
C PHE A 434 -5.52 -28.36 -4.65
N MET A 435 -6.14 -29.43 -5.15
CA MET A 435 -7.30 -30.07 -4.53
C MET A 435 -8.54 -29.17 -4.39
N ASP A 436 -8.67 -28.13 -5.20
CA ASP A 436 -9.88 -27.34 -5.28
C ASP A 436 -10.81 -27.91 -6.36
N THR A 437 -12.11 -28.00 -6.08
CA THR A 437 -13.10 -28.46 -7.07
C THR A 437 -13.74 -27.30 -7.83
N VAL A 438 -14.28 -26.34 -7.09
CA VAL A 438 -14.89 -25.12 -7.62
C VAL A 438 -13.84 -24.03 -7.77
N GLY A 439 -12.93 -23.94 -6.80
CA GLY A 439 -11.97 -22.86 -6.66
C GLY A 439 -12.21 -22.06 -5.36
N ARG A 440 -11.15 -21.42 -4.89
CA ARG A 440 -11.14 -20.55 -3.71
C ARG A 440 -11.66 -19.17 -4.05
N THR A 441 -12.44 -18.60 -3.14
CA THR A 441 -12.90 -17.22 -3.24
C THR A 441 -11.71 -16.28 -2.97
N VAL A 442 -11.46 -15.34 -3.87
CA VAL A 442 -10.36 -14.38 -3.73
C VAL A 442 -10.90 -12.97 -3.70
N LEU A 443 -10.53 -12.23 -2.66
CA LEU A 443 -10.69 -10.79 -2.61
C LEU A 443 -9.39 -10.14 -3.12
N THR A 444 -9.46 -9.48 -4.27
CA THR A 444 -8.33 -8.72 -4.82
C THR A 444 -8.56 -7.23 -4.55
N LEU A 445 -7.62 -6.61 -3.87
CA LEU A 445 -7.57 -5.17 -3.62
C LEU A 445 -6.43 -4.57 -4.44
N ARG A 446 -6.73 -3.57 -5.27
CA ARG A 446 -5.76 -2.83 -6.08
C ARG A 446 -5.73 -1.39 -5.62
N THR A 447 -4.53 -0.88 -5.39
CA THR A 447 -4.29 0.54 -5.11
C THR A 447 -2.99 0.98 -5.75
N THR A 448 -2.87 2.28 -5.95
CA THR A 448 -1.68 2.92 -6.49
C THR A 448 -1.15 3.97 -5.54
N ASN A 449 0.15 4.24 -5.62
CA ASN A 449 0.81 5.36 -4.93
C ASN A 449 0.60 5.32 -3.40
N VAL A 450 1.36 4.47 -2.73
CA VAL A 450 1.30 4.32 -1.27
C VAL A 450 2.70 4.44 -0.67
N ALA A 451 2.84 5.21 0.39
CA ALA A 451 4.07 5.28 1.19
C ALA A 451 4.17 4.11 2.17
N ASP A 452 5.38 3.69 2.55
CA ASP A 452 5.59 2.62 3.51
C ASP A 452 5.03 2.87 4.93
N GLU A 453 4.61 4.10 5.22
CA GLU A 453 3.95 4.50 6.46
C GLU A 453 2.61 3.78 6.66
N ALA A 454 1.99 3.31 5.57
CA ALA A 454 0.78 2.48 5.58
C ALA A 454 0.95 1.10 6.25
N ARG A 455 2.18 0.73 6.64
CA ARG A 455 2.50 -0.55 7.29
C ARG A 455 1.69 -0.84 8.56
N GLU A 456 1.36 0.20 9.33
CA GLU A 456 0.56 0.02 10.56
C GLU A 456 -0.93 -0.20 10.28
N GLY A 457 -1.34 -0.07 9.01
CA GLY A 457 -2.70 -0.30 8.57
C GLY A 457 -3.07 -1.78 8.50
N HIS A 458 -4.34 -2.05 8.69
CA HIS A 458 -4.89 -3.39 8.66
C HIS A 458 -6.09 -3.47 7.72
N ILE A 459 -6.36 -4.69 7.27
CA ILE A 459 -7.52 -5.09 6.51
C ILE A 459 -8.31 -6.04 7.38
N ILE A 460 -9.56 -5.70 7.64
CA ILE A 460 -10.52 -6.60 8.25
C ILE A 460 -11.30 -7.26 7.11
N VAL A 461 -11.30 -8.58 7.05
CA VAL A 461 -12.09 -9.35 6.07
C VAL A 461 -13.08 -10.23 6.83
N THR A 462 -14.36 -10.04 6.54
CA THR A 462 -15.46 -10.82 7.12
C THR A 462 -16.05 -11.72 6.04
N TYR A 463 -16.26 -12.99 6.36
CA TYR A 463 -16.85 -13.96 5.43
C TYR A 463 -17.53 -15.09 6.19
N ASP A 464 -18.47 -15.73 5.51
CA ASP A 464 -19.13 -16.94 6.01
C ASP A 464 -18.50 -18.17 5.39
N TYR A 465 -18.26 -19.19 6.22
CA TYR A 465 -17.67 -20.44 5.78
C TYR A 465 -18.43 -21.64 6.33
N PRO A 466 -19.29 -22.26 5.50
CA PRO A 466 -20.11 -23.38 5.94
C PRO A 466 -19.31 -24.59 6.39
N THR A 467 -19.73 -25.22 7.47
CA THR A 467 -19.09 -26.43 8.02
C THR A 467 -19.01 -27.57 7.01
N LEU A 468 -20.04 -27.73 6.16
CA LEU A 468 -20.05 -28.71 5.07
C LEU A 468 -19.02 -28.43 3.97
N ALA A 469 -18.63 -27.15 3.79
CA ALA A 469 -17.62 -26.79 2.79
C ALA A 469 -16.23 -27.32 3.18
N ILE A 470 -15.94 -27.43 4.49
CA ILE A 470 -14.70 -28.06 5.00
C ILE A 470 -14.61 -29.50 4.49
N LEU A 471 -15.68 -30.27 4.58
CA LEU A 471 -15.70 -31.69 4.21
C LEU A 471 -15.59 -31.94 2.70
N ARG A 472 -15.76 -30.92 1.86
CA ARG A 472 -15.71 -31.06 0.39
C ARG A 472 -14.40 -31.66 -0.09
N LYS A 473 -13.26 -31.22 0.44
CA LYS A 473 -11.93 -31.69 0.00
C LYS A 473 -11.73 -33.19 0.27
N PRO A 474 -11.88 -33.69 1.52
CA PRO A 474 -11.80 -35.13 1.78
C PRO A 474 -12.82 -35.96 1.00
N LEU A 475 -14.07 -35.50 0.90
CA LEU A 475 -15.13 -36.23 0.19
C LEU A 475 -14.82 -36.37 -1.30
N THR A 476 -14.27 -35.32 -1.92
CA THR A 476 -13.87 -35.36 -3.33
C THR A 476 -12.74 -36.36 -3.54
N MET A 477 -11.73 -36.38 -2.66
CA MET A 477 -10.65 -37.37 -2.74
C MET A 477 -11.16 -38.80 -2.56
N ALA A 478 -12.02 -39.02 -1.56
CA ALA A 478 -12.64 -40.31 -1.31
C ALA A 478 -13.47 -40.79 -2.51
N ALA A 479 -14.27 -39.90 -3.11
CA ALA A 479 -15.05 -40.20 -4.32
C ALA A 479 -14.15 -40.50 -5.52
N GLY A 480 -13.06 -39.74 -5.70
CA GLY A 480 -12.07 -39.98 -6.74
C GLY A 480 -11.43 -41.37 -6.61
N LEU A 481 -10.93 -41.72 -5.43
CA LEU A 481 -10.33 -43.03 -5.17
C LEU A 481 -11.35 -44.16 -5.30
N PHE A 482 -12.56 -43.97 -4.77
CA PHE A 482 -13.66 -44.93 -4.89
C PHE A 482 -14.01 -45.20 -6.35
N SER A 483 -14.01 -44.17 -7.21
CA SER A 483 -14.29 -44.35 -8.64
C SER A 483 -13.25 -45.22 -9.34
N VAL A 484 -11.97 -45.18 -8.92
CA VAL A 484 -10.93 -46.08 -9.41
C VAL A 484 -11.24 -47.53 -9.04
N PHE A 485 -11.59 -47.80 -7.78
CA PHE A 485 -11.95 -49.16 -7.34
C PHE A 485 -13.18 -49.70 -8.07
N VAL A 486 -14.22 -48.87 -8.24
CA VAL A 486 -15.42 -49.26 -9.01
C VAL A 486 -15.06 -49.53 -10.47
N THR A 487 -14.19 -48.72 -11.08
CA THR A 487 -13.75 -48.92 -12.47
C THR A 487 -12.97 -50.22 -12.61
N VAL A 488 -12.03 -50.51 -11.71
CA VAL A 488 -11.27 -51.77 -11.70
C VAL A 488 -12.20 -52.96 -11.51
N TRP A 489 -13.17 -52.85 -10.60
CA TRP A 489 -14.18 -53.90 -10.40
C TRP A 489 -15.02 -54.13 -11.65
N LEU A 490 -15.49 -53.07 -12.32
CA LEU A 490 -16.25 -53.18 -13.57
C LEU A 490 -15.41 -53.83 -14.67
N VAL A 491 -14.18 -53.35 -14.89
CA VAL A 491 -13.26 -53.89 -15.90
C VAL A 491 -12.92 -55.35 -15.61
N GLY A 492 -12.69 -55.71 -14.35
CA GLY A 492 -12.42 -57.09 -13.93
C GLY A 492 -13.60 -58.05 -14.15
N ASN A 493 -14.82 -57.54 -14.20
CA ASN A 493 -16.02 -58.33 -14.49
C ASN A 493 -16.35 -58.41 -15.99
N LEU A 494 -15.63 -57.70 -16.87
CA LEU A 494 -15.83 -57.80 -18.31
C LEU A 494 -15.17 -59.08 -18.85
N ASP A 495 -15.98 -60.01 -19.33
CA ASP A 495 -15.51 -61.19 -20.05
C ASP A 495 -15.09 -60.79 -21.47
N VAL A 496 -13.77 -60.70 -21.70
CA VAL A 496 -13.16 -60.42 -23.02
C VAL A 496 -12.77 -61.69 -23.76
N SER A 497 -13.25 -62.88 -23.35
CA SER A 497 -12.90 -64.14 -24.01
C SER A 497 -13.56 -64.27 -25.39
N ILE A 498 -12.76 -64.61 -26.41
CA ILE A 498 -13.21 -64.73 -27.82
C ILE A 498 -14.04 -66.01 -28.04
N LYS A 499 -13.87 -67.02 -27.18
CA LYS A 499 -14.68 -68.24 -27.19
C LYS A 499 -15.13 -68.53 -25.76
N LYS A 500 -16.45 -68.47 -25.57
CA LYS A 500 -17.12 -68.71 -24.29
C LYS A 500 -16.77 -70.12 -23.81
N ARG A 501 -16.16 -70.23 -22.63
CA ARG A 501 -15.79 -71.51 -22.02
C ARG A 501 -16.96 -72.14 -21.29
#